data_AF-A0A7Z9PMW0-F1
#
_entry.id   AF-A0A7Z9PMW0-F1
#
_cell.length_a   1.000
_cell.length_b   1.000
_cell.length_c   1.000
_cell.angle_alpha   90.00
_cell.angle_beta   90.00
_cell.angle_gamma   90.00
#
_symmetry.space_group_name_H-M   'P 1'
#
loop_
_entity.id
_entity.type
_entity.pdbx_description
1 polymer ?
#
loop_
_entity_poly.entity_id
_entity_poly.type
_entity_poly.pdbx_seq_one_letter_code
_entity_poly.pdbx_strand_id
1 'polypeptide(L)'
;MTIKRRVPKNKEAIERFGNEADGSTPPLDPSAKRDFKSIRVPFNEYEYNQLVKGAKLSGRSKLNFMRFAMLKLTAELKSEGLTYDD
;
A
#
# COMPACT_ATOMS: atom_id res chain seq x y z
N MET A 1 -16.59 4.83 -46.32
CA MET A 1 -15.58 5.03 -45.25
C MET A 1 -15.72 3.89 -44.24
N THR A 2 -14.72 3.03 -44.11
CA THR A 2 -14.76 1.92 -43.14
C THR A 2 -14.15 2.39 -41.84
N ILE A 3 -14.98 2.66 -40.83
CA ILE A 3 -14.53 3.07 -39.50
C ILE A 3 -13.94 1.84 -38.80
N LYS A 4 -12.60 1.75 -38.72
CA LYS A 4 -11.92 0.74 -37.90
C LYS A 4 -12.12 1.11 -36.43
N ARG A 5 -12.92 0.32 -35.71
CA ARG A 5 -13.08 0.44 -34.25
C ARG A 5 -11.71 0.24 -33.60
N ARG A 6 -11.20 1.24 -32.87
CA ARG A 6 -10.01 1.06 -32.02
C ARG A 6 -10.40 0.17 -30.85
N VAL A 7 -9.91 -1.06 -30.84
CA VAL A 7 -10.03 -1.92 -29.67
C VAL A 7 -9.02 -1.41 -28.64
N PRO A 8 -9.45 -1.04 -27.42
CA PRO A 8 -8.53 -0.62 -26.37
C PRO A 8 -7.53 -1.74 -26.07
N LYS A 9 -6.24 -1.38 -26.03
CA LYS A 9 -5.10 -2.31 -26.01
C LYS A 9 -4.90 -3.01 -24.66
N ASN A 10 -5.68 -2.66 -23.63
CA ASN A 10 -5.47 -3.13 -22.27
C ASN A 10 -6.78 -3.50 -21.58
N LYS A 11 -7.14 -4.78 -21.58
CA LYS A 11 -8.37 -5.31 -20.97
C LYS A 11 -8.42 -5.04 -19.45
N GLU A 12 -7.29 -5.14 -18.77
CA GLU A 12 -7.19 -4.91 -17.32
C GLU A 12 -7.52 -3.47 -16.93
N ALA A 13 -7.22 -2.50 -17.80
CA ALA A 13 -7.56 -1.10 -17.54
C ALA A 13 -9.07 -0.83 -17.65
N ILE A 14 -9.77 -1.57 -18.52
CA ILE A 14 -11.22 -1.45 -18.72
C ILE A 14 -11.95 -2.09 -17.54
N GLU A 15 -11.46 -3.25 -17.07
CA GLU A 15 -12.00 -3.93 -15.90
C GLU A 15 -11.76 -3.14 -14.61
N ARG A 16 -10.57 -2.55 -14.42
CA ARG A 16 -10.31 -1.62 -13.29
C ARG A 16 -11.24 -0.42 -13.31
N PHE A 17 -11.50 0.16 -14.49
CA PHE A 17 -12.41 1.28 -14.65
C PHE A 17 -13.88 0.91 -14.36
N GLY A 18 -14.34 -0.27 -14.77
CA GLY A 18 -15.67 -0.78 -14.41
C GLY A 18 -15.82 -1.07 -12.92
N ASN A 19 -14.79 -1.65 -12.31
CA ASN A 19 -14.76 -1.98 -10.88
C ASN A 19 -14.78 -0.72 -9.98
N GLU A 20 -14.17 0.38 -10.41
CA GLU A 20 -14.28 1.68 -9.74
C GLU A 20 -15.71 2.25 -9.77
N ALA A 21 -16.48 1.97 -10.82
CA ALA A 21 -17.88 2.42 -10.96
C ALA A 21 -18.88 1.53 -10.19
N ASP A 22 -18.62 0.22 -10.13
CA ASP A 22 -19.45 -0.77 -9.41
C ASP A 22 -19.09 -0.92 -7.93
N GLY A 23 -18.09 -0.18 -7.44
CA GLY A 23 -17.63 -0.21 -6.04
C GLY A 23 -16.90 -1.50 -5.64
N SER A 24 -16.59 -2.39 -6.58
CA SER A 24 -15.93 -3.67 -6.31
C SER A 24 -14.42 -3.54 -6.49
N THR A 25 -13.72 -3.01 -5.49
CA THR A 25 -12.25 -3.03 -5.51
C THR A 25 -11.74 -4.47 -5.37
N PRO A 26 -10.95 -4.98 -6.35
CA PRO A 26 -10.42 -6.32 -6.26
C PRO A 26 -9.48 -6.46 -5.05
N PRO A 27 -9.40 -7.65 -4.44
CA PRO A 27 -8.54 -7.87 -3.29
C PRO A 27 -7.07 -7.57 -3.64
N LEU A 28 -6.41 -6.80 -2.76
CA LEU A 28 -5.01 -6.40 -2.94
C LEU A 28 -4.07 -7.56 -2.59
N ASP A 29 -3.06 -7.80 -3.43
CA ASP A 29 -2.01 -8.80 -3.18
C ASP A 29 -0.95 -8.25 -2.21
N PRO A 30 -0.77 -8.85 -1.01
CA PRO A 30 0.24 -8.43 -0.03
C PRO A 30 1.70 -8.61 -0.51
N SER A 31 1.92 -9.47 -1.50
CA SER A 31 3.26 -9.78 -2.04
C SER A 31 3.62 -8.97 -3.29
N ALA A 32 2.75 -8.05 -3.71
CA ALA A 32 2.95 -7.20 -4.87
C ALA A 32 4.24 -6.36 -4.77
N LYS A 33 4.73 -5.91 -5.93
CA LYS A 33 5.88 -5.00 -6.00
C LYS A 33 5.58 -3.69 -5.26
N ARG A 34 6.64 -3.08 -4.71
CA ARG A 34 6.58 -1.90 -3.83
C ARG A 34 6.77 -0.59 -4.62
N ASP A 35 6.09 -0.48 -5.75
CA ASP A 35 6.19 0.63 -6.72
C ASP A 35 4.86 1.42 -6.87
N PHE A 36 3.87 1.16 -6.02
CA PHE A 36 2.58 1.85 -6.07
C PHE A 36 2.65 3.34 -5.70
N LYS A 37 3.06 3.67 -4.48
CA LYS A 37 3.20 5.06 -3.99
C LYS A 37 4.36 5.17 -3.01
N SER A 38 5.04 6.32 -3.00
CA SER A 38 6.12 6.64 -2.07
C SER A 38 5.84 7.92 -1.31
N ILE A 39 6.24 7.97 -0.04
CA ILE A 39 6.14 9.16 0.81
C ILE A 39 7.53 9.60 1.29
N ARG A 40 7.70 10.90 1.54
CA ARG A 40 8.88 11.45 2.23
C ARG A 40 8.51 11.70 3.69
N VAL A 41 9.25 11.07 4.60
CA VAL A 41 9.03 11.21 6.05
C VAL A 41 10.25 11.90 6.67
N PRO A 42 10.16 13.20 7.03
CA PRO A 42 11.18 13.85 7.83
C PRO A 42 11.15 13.31 9.26
N PHE A 43 12.31 13.18 9.90
CA PHE A 43 12.44 12.73 11.29
C PHE A 43 13.22 13.77 12.09
N ASN A 44 12.85 13.92 13.36
CA ASN A 44 13.76 14.50 14.33
C ASN A 44 14.82 13.48 14.78
N GLU A 45 15.82 13.93 15.52
CA GLU A 45 16.94 13.07 15.96
C GLU A 45 16.48 11.91 16.85
N TYR A 46 15.51 12.17 17.73
CA TYR A 46 14.97 11.15 18.63
C TYR A 46 14.29 10.03 17.85
N GLU A 47 13.38 10.37 16.93
CA GLU A 47 12.64 9.43 16.09
C GLU A 47 13.59 8.61 15.21
N TYR A 48 14.59 9.26 14.61
CA TYR A 48 15.58 8.57 13.80
C TYR A 48 16.39 7.57 14.62
N ASN A 49 16.77 7.94 15.86
CA ASN A 49 17.46 7.03 16.77
C ASN A 49 16.60 5.83 17.16
N GLN A 50 15.30 6.02 17.40
CA GLN A 50 14.38 4.90 17.66
C GLN A 50 14.25 3.99 16.43
N LEU A 51 14.15 4.56 15.22
CA LEU A 51 14.16 3.80 13.98
C LEU A 51 15.43 2.95 13.83
N VAL A 52 16.60 3.53 14.11
CA VAL A 52 17.88 2.82 14.04
C VAL A 52 17.94 1.68 15.06
N LYS A 53 17.54 1.93 16.31
CA LYS A 53 17.52 0.93 17.39
C LYS A 53 16.55 -0.21 17.07
N GLY A 54 15.30 0.12 16.70
CA GLY A 54 14.28 -0.87 16.36
C GLY A 54 14.66 -1.72 15.14
N ALA A 55 15.24 -1.11 14.10
CA ALA A 55 15.77 -1.84 12.95
C ALA A 55 16.86 -2.84 13.34
N LYS A 56 17.82 -2.44 14.19
CA LYS A 56 18.89 -3.32 14.68
C LYS A 56 18.34 -4.47 15.53
N LEU A 57 17.50 -4.17 16.52
CA LEU A 57 16.93 -5.18 17.42
C LEU A 57 16.08 -6.22 16.69
N SER A 58 15.37 -5.78 15.64
CA SER A 58 14.50 -6.66 14.86
C SER A 58 15.22 -7.38 13.70
N GLY A 59 16.52 -7.12 13.48
CA GLY A 59 17.29 -7.67 12.36
C GLY A 59 16.79 -7.22 10.98
N ARG A 60 16.09 -6.09 10.89
CA ARG A 60 15.45 -5.59 9.65
C ARG A 60 16.14 -4.32 9.15
N SER A 61 16.05 -4.08 7.84
CA SER A 61 16.41 -2.76 7.30
C SER A 61 15.41 -1.69 7.79
N LYS A 62 15.83 -0.43 7.86
CA LYS A 62 15.00 0.68 8.37
C LYS A 62 13.64 0.77 7.66
N LEU A 63 13.64 0.68 6.32
CA LEU A 63 12.42 0.70 5.54
C LEU A 63 11.53 -0.52 5.78
N ASN A 64 12.12 -1.71 5.96
CA ASN A 64 11.33 -2.90 6.25
C ASN A 64 10.76 -2.88 7.67
N PHE A 65 11.51 -2.32 8.63
CA PHE A 65 11.04 -2.10 9.99
C PHE A 65 9.82 -1.16 10.02
N MET A 66 9.87 -0.02 9.32
CA MET A 66 8.73 0.90 9.22
C MET A 66 7.49 0.23 8.63
N ARG A 67 7.65 -0.55 7.55
CA ARG A 67 6.52 -1.31 6.94
C ARG A 67 5.93 -2.32 7.91
N PHE A 68 6.79 -3.08 8.59
CA PHE A 68 6.35 -4.06 9.58
C PHE A 68 5.62 -3.40 10.75
N ALA A 69 6.15 -2.30 11.28
CA ALA A 69 5.54 -1.54 12.37
C ALA A 69 4.15 -1.01 11.97
N MET A 70 4.01 -0.48 10.75
CA MET A 70 2.72 -0.05 10.21
C MET A 70 1.71 -1.20 10.17
N LEU A 71 2.07 -2.33 9.55
CA LEU A 71 1.15 -3.48 9.44
C LEU A 71 0.77 -4.05 10.81
N LYS A 72 1.72 -4.12 11.74
CA LYS A 72 1.50 -4.60 13.11
C LYS A 72 0.52 -3.69 13.85
N LEU A 73 0.75 -2.37 13.82
CA LEU A 73 -0.12 -1.41 14.50
C LEU A 73 -1.52 -1.38 13.87
N THR A 74 -1.63 -1.46 12.54
CA THR A 74 -2.96 -1.55 11.89
C THR A 74 -3.72 -2.81 12.30
N ALA A 75 -3.03 -3.95 12.43
CA ALA A 75 -3.67 -5.19 12.90
C ALA A 75 -4.13 -5.08 14.36
N GLU A 76 -3.32 -4.45 15.22
CA GLU A 76 -3.68 -4.18 16.62
C GLU A 76 -4.92 -3.28 16.70
N LEU A 77 -4.94 -2.15 15.97
CA LEU A 77 -6.08 -1.22 15.95
C LEU A 77 -7.38 -1.89 15.43
N LYS A 78 -7.27 -2.75 14.41
CA LYS A 78 -8.42 -3.54 13.93
C LYS A 78 -8.94 -4.50 15.01
N SER A 79 -8.04 -5.11 15.78
CA SER A 79 -8.43 -6.02 16.88
C SER A 79 -9.11 -5.27 18.03
N GLU A 80 -8.79 -3.99 18.22
CA GLU A 80 -9.42 -3.09 19.19
C GLU A 80 -10.78 -2.54 18.70
N GLY A 81 -11.22 -2.93 17.50
CA GLY A 81 -12.49 -2.50 16.93
C GLY A 81 -12.46 -1.12 16.28
N LEU A 82 -11.28 -0.49 16.17
CA LEU A 82 -11.12 0.74 15.39
C LEU A 82 -11.10 0.39 13.91
N THR A 83 -12.19 0.72 13.22
CA THR A 83 -12.29 0.64 11.76
C THR A 83 -12.42 2.05 11.19
N TYR A 84 -11.86 2.26 10.00
CA TYR A 84 -12.13 3.47 9.22
C TYR A 84 -13.26 3.11 8.25
N ASP A 85 -14.27 3.98 8.18
CA ASP A 85 -15.28 3.92 7.12
C ASP A 85 -14.59 4.34 5.81
N ASP A 86 -14.24 3.36 4.96
CA ASP A 86 -13.80 3.59 3.58
C ASP A 86 -15.01 3.74 2.65
#